data_AF-A0A1Q9Y1P2-F1
#
_entry.id   AF-A0A1Q9Y1P2-F1
#
_cell.length_a   1.000
_cell.length_b   1.000
_cell.length_c   1.000
_cell.angle_alpha   90.00
_cell.angle_beta   90.00
_cell.angle_gamma   90.00
#
_symmetry.space_group_name_H-M   'P 1'
#
loop_
_entity.id
_entity.type
_entity.pdbx_description
1 polymer ?
#
loop_
_entity_poly.entity_id
_entity_poly.type
_entity_poly.pdbx_seq_one_letter_code
_entity_poly.pdbx_strand_id
1 'polypeptide(L)'
;MRKHRYPSDVSREQFEQIRSLLESARKRTKPRTVELYEVWCAVLYLLKTGCQWRFLPSDFPRWQTVHRYFRQWSEPDQNGVSESPRLS
;
A
#
# COMPACT_ATOMS: atom_id res chain seq x y z
N MET A 1 -1.87 15.31 9.51
CA MET A 1 -0.46 14.85 9.58
C MET A 1 -0.39 13.73 10.60
N ARG A 2 0.35 12.65 10.33
CA ARG A 2 0.59 11.58 11.30
C ARG A 2 1.24 12.13 12.55
N LYS A 3 0.81 11.62 13.72
CA LYS A 3 1.38 11.96 15.02
C LYS A 3 2.49 10.99 15.45
N HIS A 4 2.48 9.76 14.94
CA HIS A 4 3.41 8.71 15.35
C HIS A 4 4.14 8.09 14.15
N ARG A 5 5.42 7.79 14.36
CA ARG A 5 6.23 6.97 13.45
C ARG A 5 6.22 5.55 13.98
N TYR A 6 5.81 4.62 13.14
CA TYR A 6 5.75 3.21 13.50
C TYR A 6 7.07 2.52 13.18
N PRO A 7 7.47 1.47 13.92
CA PRO A 7 8.66 0.67 13.59
C PRO A 7 8.62 0.03 12.20
N SER A 8 7.43 -0.08 11.60
CA SER A 8 7.21 -0.56 10.23
C SER A 8 7.42 0.52 9.16
N ASP A 9 7.62 1.77 9.53
CA ASP A 9 7.77 2.87 8.58
C ASP A 9 9.17 2.86 7.94
N VAL A 10 9.21 2.96 6.61
CA VAL A 10 10.44 3.10 5.82
C VAL A 10 10.85 4.56 5.69
N SER A 11 12.12 4.83 5.37
CA SER A 11 12.54 6.20 5.06
C SER A 11 11.89 6.71 3.77
N ARG A 12 11.76 8.03 3.63
CA ARG A 12 11.24 8.63 2.39
C ARG A 12 12.13 8.33 1.19
N GLU A 13 13.44 8.21 1.40
CA GLU A 13 14.41 7.85 0.37
C GLU A 13 14.20 6.42 -0.14
N GLN A 14 14.01 5.46 0.78
CA GLN A 14 13.66 4.08 0.42
C GLN A 14 12.31 4.01 -0.30
N PHE A 15 11.35 4.82 0.16
CA PHE A 15 10.06 4.90 -0.50
C PHE A 15 10.16 5.43 -1.93
N GLU A 16 11.03 6.41 -2.21
CA GLU A 16 11.15 7.02 -3.54
C GLU A 16 11.59 5.99 -4.60
N GLN A 17 12.42 5.00 -4.20
CA GLN A 17 12.80 3.88 -5.08
C GLN A 17 11.59 3.02 -5.50
N ILE A 18 10.64 2.81 -4.58
CA ILE A 18 9.44 1.99 -4.80
C ILE A 18 8.32 2.82 -5.44
N ARG A 19 8.32 4.13 -5.21
CA ARG A 19 7.27 5.06 -5.66
C ARG A 19 6.99 4.94 -7.16
N SER A 20 8.04 4.85 -7.98
CA SER A 20 7.91 4.71 -9.43
C SER A 20 7.07 3.48 -9.82
N LEU A 21 7.29 2.35 -9.14
CA LEU A 21 6.52 1.12 -9.35
C LEU A 21 5.06 1.26 -8.90
N LEU A 22 4.82 1.93 -7.77
CA LEU A 22 3.47 2.15 -7.26
C LEU A 22 2.66 3.13 -8.14
N GLU A 23 3.35 4.05 -8.80
CA GLU A 23 2.75 4.99 -9.74
C GLU A 23 2.48 4.36 -11.11
N SER A 24 3.33 3.44 -11.57
CA SER A 24 3.12 2.72 -12.84
C SER A 24 1.94 1.74 -12.78
N ALA A 25 1.71 1.08 -11.64
CA ALA A 25 0.56 0.20 -11.42
C ALA A 25 -0.80 0.95 -11.43
N ARG A 26 -0.79 2.29 -11.46
CA ARG A 26 -2.00 3.09 -11.29
C ARG A 26 -2.62 3.55 -12.61
N LYS A 27 -3.75 2.95 -13.00
CA LYS A 27 -4.67 3.51 -14.01
C LYS A 27 -5.27 4.84 -13.47
N ARG A 28 -4.86 5.96 -14.05
CA ARG A 28 -5.03 7.33 -13.53
C ARG A 28 -6.47 7.84 -13.67
N THR A 29 -7.27 7.79 -12.60
CA THR A 29 -8.71 8.19 -12.65
C THR A 29 -9.13 9.37 -11.77
N LYS A 30 -8.32 9.85 -10.81
CA LYS A 30 -8.64 11.07 -10.02
C LYS A 30 -7.40 11.74 -9.39
N PRO A 31 -7.34 13.10 -9.33
CA PRO A 31 -6.27 13.83 -8.62
C PRO A 31 -6.19 13.44 -7.14
N ARG A 32 -4.95 13.43 -6.60
CA ARG A 32 -4.61 12.92 -5.26
C ARG A 32 -5.11 13.88 -4.18
N THR A 33 -5.99 13.39 -3.30
CA THR A 33 -6.18 13.95 -1.95
C THR A 33 -5.38 13.20 -0.89
N VAL A 34 -4.74 12.08 -1.25
CA VAL A 34 -4.06 11.18 -0.32
C VAL A 34 -2.61 10.97 -0.74
N GLU A 35 -1.69 11.17 0.21
CA GLU A 35 -0.27 10.96 0.05
C GLU A 35 0.06 9.46 -0.11
N LEU A 36 0.83 9.10 -1.14
CA LEU A 36 1.10 7.69 -1.47
C LEU A 36 2.06 7.04 -0.47
N TYR A 37 3.00 7.82 0.07
CA TYR A 37 3.86 7.41 1.17
C TYR A 37 3.04 6.95 2.38
N GLU A 38 1.99 7.70 2.70
CA GLU A 38 1.13 7.38 3.83
C GLU A 38 0.40 6.04 3.64
N VAL A 39 -0.09 5.80 2.42
CA VAL A 39 -0.73 4.54 2.05
C VAL A 39 0.26 3.39 2.09
N TRP A 40 1.48 3.57 1.57
CA TRP A 40 2.51 2.54 1.58
C TRP A 40 2.90 2.13 3.00
N CYS A 41 3.18 3.10 3.88
CA CYS A 41 3.43 2.80 5.29
C CYS A 41 2.25 2.09 5.98
N ALA A 42 1.00 2.42 5.62
CA ALA A 42 -0.17 1.72 6.16
C ALA A 42 -0.20 0.24 5.76
N VAL A 43 0.12 -0.04 4.50
CA VAL A 43 0.24 -1.42 3.99
C VAL A 43 1.39 -2.14 4.70
N LEU A 44 2.56 -1.52 4.84
CA LEU A 44 3.69 -2.11 5.57
C LEU A 44 3.34 -2.41 7.04
N TYR A 45 2.63 -1.51 7.71
CA TYR A 45 2.14 -1.74 9.06
C TYR A 45 1.26 -3.00 9.15
N LEU A 46 0.31 -3.15 8.23
CA LEU A 46 -0.56 -4.33 8.16
C LEU A 46 0.23 -5.61 7.88
N LEU A 47 1.17 -5.58 6.94
CA LEU A 47 2.00 -6.74 6.60
C LEU A 47 2.92 -7.14 7.76
N LYS A 48 3.46 -6.17 8.50
CA LYS A 48 4.39 -6.43 9.61
C LYS A 48 3.69 -6.93 10.87
N THR A 49 2.50 -6.41 11.15
CA THR A 49 1.72 -6.75 12.36
C THR A 49 0.73 -7.89 12.15
N GLY A 50 0.29 -8.13 10.92
CA GLY A 50 -0.77 -9.09 10.61
C GLY A 50 -2.16 -8.68 11.11
N CYS A 51 -2.34 -7.43 11.56
CA CYS A 51 -3.63 -7.00 12.11
C CYS A 51 -4.69 -6.87 11.00
N GLN A 52 -5.96 -7.00 11.36
CA GLN A 52 -7.05 -6.83 10.38
C GLN A 52 -7.13 -5.37 9.92
N TRP A 53 -7.60 -5.14 8.69
CA TRP A 53 -7.74 -3.82 8.08
C TRP A 53 -8.48 -2.79 8.95
N ARG A 54 -9.48 -3.22 9.73
CA ARG A 54 -10.28 -2.36 10.61
C ARG A 54 -9.54 -1.88 11.86
N PHE A 55 -8.44 -2.55 12.23
CA PHE A 55 -7.57 -2.18 13.35
C PHE A 55 -6.46 -1.21 12.93
N LEU A 56 -6.44 -0.76 11.68
CA LEU A 56 -5.48 0.24 11.24
C LEU A 56 -5.63 1.54 12.07
N PRO A 57 -4.54 2.06 12.67
CA PRO A 57 -4.61 3.27 13.48
C PRO A 57 -5.17 4.46 12.71
N SER A 58 -5.89 5.34 13.41
CA SER A 58 -6.53 6.54 12.82
C SER A 58 -5.53 7.57 12.28
N ASP A 59 -4.24 7.43 12.62
CA ASP A 59 -3.16 8.25 12.06
C ASP A 59 -2.92 7.98 10.58
N PHE A 60 -3.28 6.78 10.11
CA PHE A 60 -3.18 6.40 8.70
C PHE A 60 -4.39 6.89 7.89
N PRO A 61 -4.27 6.98 6.55
CA PRO A 61 -5.43 7.15 5.69
C PRO A 61 -6.49 6.07 5.97
N ARG A 62 -7.77 6.41 5.76
CA ARG A 62 -8.89 5.47 5.99
C ARG A 62 -8.58 4.10 5.38
N TRP A 63 -8.79 3.03 6.15
CA TRP A 63 -8.45 1.66 5.74
C TRP A 63 -9.05 1.26 4.39
N GLN A 64 -10.25 1.77 4.04
CA GLN A 64 -10.90 1.54 2.73
C GLN A 64 -10.04 2.08 1.57
N THR A 65 -9.45 3.25 1.75
CA THR A 65 -8.53 3.85 0.79
C THR A 65 -7.29 2.98 0.67
N VAL A 66 -6.68 2.61 1.79
CA VAL A 66 -5.48 1.78 1.82
C VAL A 66 -5.72 0.43 1.14
N HIS A 67 -6.82 -0.24 1.46
CA HIS A 67 -7.22 -1.51 0.86
C HIS A 67 -7.44 -1.38 -0.66
N ARG A 68 -8.04 -0.28 -1.14
CA ARG A 68 -8.19 -0.04 -2.58
C ARG A 68 -6.85 0.10 -3.28
N TYR A 69 -5.89 0.82 -2.69
CA TYR A 69 -4.54 0.92 -3.23
C TYR A 69 -3.81 -0.42 -3.21
N PHE A 70 -3.90 -1.17 -2.10
CA PHE A 70 -3.33 -2.50 -2.00
C PHE A 70 -3.88 -3.43 -3.09
N ARG A 71 -5.21 -3.45 -3.28
CA ARG A 71 -5.84 -4.25 -4.33
C ARG A 71 -5.30 -3.90 -5.71
N GLN A 72 -5.22 -2.61 -6.03
CA GLN A 72 -4.69 -2.13 -7.30
C GLN A 72 -3.22 -2.50 -7.53
N TRP A 73 -2.40 -2.54 -6.48
CA TRP A 73 -1.00 -2.99 -6.57
C TRP A 73 -0.85 -4.51 -6.59
N SER A 74 -1.83 -5.24 -6.06
CA SER A 74 -1.85 -6.71 -6.04
C SER A 74 -2.46 -7.34 -7.29
N GLU A 75 -3.15 -6.56 -8.11
CA GLU A 75 -3.72 -7.06 -9.36
C GLU A 75 -2.55 -7.43 -10.30
N PRO A 76 -2.45 -8.70 -10.74
CA PRO A 76 -1.43 -9.08 -11.69
C PRO A 76 -1.61 -8.26 -12.96
N ASP A 77 -0.49 -7.82 -13.55
CA ASP A 77 -0.52 -7.20 -14.87
C ASP A 77 -1.23 -8.14 -15.85
N GLN A 78 -1.82 -7.56 -16.89
CA GLN A 78 -2.68 -8.21 -17.90
C GLN A 78 -1.98 -9.40 -18.61
N ASN A 79 -0.68 -9.57 -18.37
CA ASN A 79 0.18 -10.65 -18.81
C ASN A 79 0.11 -11.92 -17.95
N GLY A 80 -0.79 -12.04 -16.97
CA GLY A 80 -1.27 -13.33 -16.48
C GLY A 80 -0.21 -14.31 -15.95
N VAL A 81 1.00 -13.86 -15.62
CA VAL A 81 2.01 -14.75 -15.04
C VAL A 81 1.67 -14.93 -13.56
N SER A 82 0.73 -15.84 -13.36
CA SER A 82 0.32 -16.37 -12.08
C SER A 82 1.38 -17.40 -11.65
N GLU A 83 2.56 -16.97 -11.21
CA GLU A 83 3.45 -17.86 -10.47
C GLU A 83 3.04 -17.89 -8.99
N SER A 84 1.84 -18.42 -8.75
CA SER A 84 1.53 -19.03 -7.46
C SER A 84 1.15 -20.46 -7.75
N PRO A 85 1.98 -21.45 -7.34
CA PRO A 85 1.61 -22.85 -7.41
C PRO A 85 0.36 -22.99 -6.55
N ARG A 86 -0.78 -23.23 -7.22
CA ARG A 86 -2.01 -23.64 -6.58
C ARG A 86 -1.72 -25.00 -5.94
N LEU A 87 -1.42 -25.01 -4.64
CA LEU A 87 -1.33 -26.24 -3.88
C LEU A 87 -2.75 -26.81 -3.79
N SER A 88 -2.94 -27.91 -4.51
CA SER A 88 -4.02 -28.88 -4.41
C SER A 88 -4.01 -29.59 -3.06
#